data_AF-A0A6B3KPW1-F1
#
_entry.id   AF-A0A6B3KPW1-F1
#
_cell.length_a   1.000
_cell.length_b   1.000
_cell.length_c   1.000
_cell.angle_alpha   90.00
_cell.angle_beta   90.00
_cell.angle_gamma   90.00
#
_symmetry.space_group_name_H-M   'P 1'
#
loop_
_entity.id
_entity.type
_entity.pdbx_description
1 polymer ?
#
loop_
_entity_poly.entity_id
_entity_poly.type
_entity_poly.pdbx_seq_one_letter_code
_entity_poly.pdbx_strand_id
1 'polypeptide(L)'
;VGWQPSNGDQGKTTVRFNNVTFAENTPGSTLFGSGFDIRNSIFYSKTERTFCSDQSSTGNNLIEYSAAGGLFHSCLTAGLARATNPLLGAPAANGGPTLTQLPAANSPVRNLGSNCRTIDQRGVARDTAVCDVGAVEIK
;
A
#
# COMPACT_ATOMS: atom_id res chain seq x y z
N VAL A 1 -20.29 21.14 13.55
CA VAL A 1 -20.19 20.04 12.57
C VAL A 1 -18.84 19.37 12.73
N GLY A 2 -18.76 18.44 13.69
CA GLY A 2 -17.52 17.74 14.03
C GLY A 2 -17.33 16.55 13.11
N TRP A 3 -16.18 16.48 12.46
CA TRP A 3 -15.73 15.28 11.77
C TRP A 3 -15.65 14.15 12.81
N GLN A 4 -16.52 13.15 12.73
CA GLN A 4 -16.33 11.92 13.50
C GLN A 4 -15.23 11.12 12.78
N PRO A 5 -14.03 10.97 13.36
CA PRO A 5 -13.00 10.16 12.74
C PRO A 5 -13.54 8.73 12.64
N SER A 6 -13.53 8.17 11.44
CA SER A 6 -13.84 6.76 11.23
C SER A 6 -12.95 5.92 12.15
N ASN A 7 -13.56 5.02 12.93
CA ASN A 7 -12.89 4.01 13.76
C ASN A 7 -11.53 3.59 13.18
N GLY A 8 -10.44 4.05 13.79
CA GLY A 8 -9.10 3.92 13.24
C GLY A 8 -7.95 4.14 14.22
N ASP A 9 -7.96 5.20 15.04
CA ASP A 9 -6.72 5.63 15.71
C ASP A 9 -6.86 6.20 17.13
N GLN A 10 -8.00 6.05 17.81
CA GLN A 10 -8.09 6.46 19.22
C GLN A 10 -7.94 5.24 20.13
N GLY A 11 -6.69 4.96 20.54
CA GLY A 11 -6.40 4.06 21.66
C GLY A 11 -5.39 2.92 21.42
N LYS A 12 -4.74 2.84 20.25
CA LYS A 12 -3.64 1.89 20.01
C LYS A 12 -2.36 2.62 19.66
N THR A 13 -1.24 2.18 20.24
CA THR A 13 0.15 2.58 19.96
C THR A 13 0.63 2.16 18.56
N THR A 14 -0.27 2.09 17.58
CA THR A 14 -0.05 1.46 16.27
C THR A 14 -0.78 2.24 15.20
N VAL A 15 -0.05 2.81 14.23
CA VAL A 15 -0.63 3.50 13.06
C VAL A 15 -0.97 2.46 11.99
N ARG A 16 -2.21 2.49 11.47
CA ARG A 16 -2.68 1.51 10.46
C ARG A 16 -2.73 2.10 9.05
N PHE A 17 -2.14 1.37 8.11
CA PHE A 17 -2.29 1.60 6.67
C PHE A 17 -3.08 0.45 6.05
N ASN A 18 -4.15 0.75 5.31
CA ASN A 18 -4.96 -0.27 4.63
C ASN A 18 -5.38 0.23 3.25
N ASN A 19 -5.05 -0.52 2.19
CA ASN A 19 -5.28 -0.13 0.80
C ASN A 19 -4.62 1.23 0.45
N VAL A 20 -3.31 1.34 0.72
CA VAL A 20 -2.50 2.53 0.41
C VAL A 20 -1.35 2.16 -0.53
N THR A 21 -0.96 3.09 -1.39
CA THR A 21 0.24 2.99 -2.23
C THR A 21 1.26 4.02 -1.78
N PHE A 22 2.43 3.56 -1.37
CA PHE A 22 3.62 4.36 -1.19
C PHE A 22 4.53 4.15 -2.39
N ALA A 23 4.74 5.17 -3.20
CA ALA A 23 5.51 5.05 -4.43
C ALA A 23 6.52 6.17 -4.57
N GLU A 24 7.74 5.81 -4.98
CA GLU A 24 8.78 6.75 -5.40
C GLU A 24 9.13 7.80 -4.33
N ASN A 25 8.98 7.46 -3.04
CA ASN A 25 9.46 8.32 -1.95
C ASN A 25 10.98 8.34 -1.96
N THR A 26 11.59 9.52 -1.86
CA THR A 26 13.05 9.71 -1.83
C THR A 26 13.43 10.89 -0.93
N PRO A 27 14.63 10.92 -0.34
CA PRO A 27 15.59 9.82 -0.25
C PRO A 27 15.31 8.90 0.95
N GLY A 28 15.61 7.60 0.83
CA GLY A 28 15.64 6.66 1.95
C GLY A 28 14.30 5.96 2.26
N SER A 29 14.14 5.56 3.54
CA SER A 29 12.96 4.79 3.99
C SER A 29 11.68 5.59 3.84
N THR A 30 10.61 4.94 3.40
CA THR A 30 9.27 5.53 3.38
C THR A 30 8.70 5.66 4.77
N LEU A 31 8.85 4.63 5.61
CA LEU A 31 8.38 4.62 7.00
C LEU A 31 9.58 4.52 7.96
N PHE A 32 9.64 5.44 8.90
CA PHE A 32 10.65 5.48 9.96
C PHE A 32 10.02 5.11 11.31
N GLY A 33 10.67 4.21 12.04
CA GLY A 33 10.20 3.66 13.30
C GLY A 33 9.45 2.33 13.15
N SER A 34 8.72 2.00 14.21
CA SER A 34 8.11 0.69 14.45
C SER A 34 6.62 0.80 14.79
N GLY A 35 5.95 -0.35 14.87
CA GLY A 35 4.56 -0.42 15.32
C GLY A 35 3.55 0.01 14.27
N PHE A 36 3.86 -0.16 12.97
CA PHE A 36 2.86 0.00 11.92
C PHE A 36 2.05 -1.28 11.75
N ASP A 37 0.81 -1.11 11.31
CA ASP A 37 -0.07 -2.21 10.91
C ASP A 37 -0.46 -2.01 9.44
N ILE A 38 0.23 -2.70 8.54
CA ILE A 38 0.21 -2.47 7.10
C ILE A 38 -0.54 -3.60 6.42
N ARG A 39 -1.72 -3.31 5.88
CA ARG A 39 -2.54 -4.28 5.15
C ARG A 39 -2.85 -3.84 3.73
N ASN A 40 -2.97 -4.81 2.84
CA ASN A 40 -3.48 -4.61 1.47
C ASN A 40 -2.80 -3.44 0.75
N SER A 41 -1.49 -3.24 0.91
CA SER A 41 -0.81 -2.00 0.50
C SER A 41 0.36 -2.29 -0.44
N ILE A 42 0.87 -1.25 -1.07
CA ILE A 42 2.00 -1.32 -2.01
C ILE A 42 3.10 -0.38 -1.53
N PHE A 43 4.34 -0.86 -1.53
CA PHE A 43 5.56 -0.06 -1.54
C PHE A 43 6.28 -0.27 -2.87
N TYR A 44 6.54 0.82 -3.58
CA TYR A 44 7.18 0.79 -4.89
C TYR A 44 8.25 1.88 -4.99
N SER A 45 9.40 1.56 -5.57
CA SER A 45 10.36 2.56 -5.99
C SER A 45 11.18 2.06 -7.16
N LYS A 46 11.65 2.97 -8.01
CA LYS A 46 12.65 2.65 -9.04
C LYS A 46 14.08 2.80 -8.54
N THR A 47 14.29 3.62 -7.50
CA THR A 47 15.63 4.05 -7.07
C THR A 47 15.95 3.63 -5.64
N GLU A 48 14.95 3.57 -4.76
CA GLU A 48 15.15 3.21 -3.35
C GLU A 48 15.09 1.71 -3.14
N ARG A 49 15.92 1.22 -2.22
CA ARG A 49 15.97 -0.20 -1.80
C ARG A 49 15.50 -0.42 -0.37
N THR A 50 15.04 0.63 0.31
CA THR A 50 14.61 0.56 1.71
C THR A 50 13.23 1.20 1.83
N PHE A 51 12.24 0.46 2.33
CA PHE A 51 10.91 1.01 2.57
C PHE A 51 10.64 1.30 4.03
N CYS A 52 11.17 0.47 4.93
CA CYS A 52 11.04 0.64 6.37
C CYS A 52 12.43 0.69 7.03
N SER A 53 12.58 1.40 8.14
CA SER A 53 13.83 1.43 8.92
C SER A 53 14.05 0.17 9.77
N ASP A 54 12.99 -0.58 10.05
CA ASP A 54 13.02 -1.87 10.73
C ASP A 54 11.86 -2.76 10.26
N GLN A 55 11.87 -4.04 10.65
CA GLN A 55 10.88 -5.05 10.22
C GLN A 55 9.86 -5.38 11.31
N SER A 56 9.65 -4.50 12.29
CA SER A 56 8.79 -4.77 13.44
C SER A 56 7.30 -4.47 13.19
N SER A 57 6.95 -4.07 11.97
CA SER A 57 5.56 -3.82 11.60
C SER A 57 4.78 -5.13 11.43
N THR A 58 3.47 -5.04 11.62
CA THR A 58 2.54 -6.16 11.49
C THR A 58 1.63 -5.95 10.28
N GLY A 59 0.90 -6.99 9.88
CA GLY A 59 -0.07 -6.91 8.79
C GLY A 59 0.14 -8.02 7.76
N ASN A 60 -0.41 -7.82 6.57
CA ASN A 60 -0.46 -8.84 5.51
C ASN A 60 -0.86 -8.25 4.15
N ASN A 61 -0.76 -9.05 3.09
CA ASN A 61 -1.13 -8.67 1.72
C ASN A 61 -0.38 -7.42 1.26
N LEU A 62 0.95 -7.45 1.39
CA LEU A 62 1.82 -6.35 1.00
C LEU A 62 2.58 -6.69 -0.28
N ILE A 63 2.64 -5.74 -1.22
CA ILE A 63 3.65 -5.75 -2.28
C ILE A 63 4.77 -4.81 -1.88
N GLU A 64 6.02 -5.27 -1.98
CA GLU A 64 7.19 -4.42 -1.87
C GLU A 64 8.11 -4.65 -3.05
N TYR A 65 8.36 -3.61 -3.84
CA TYR A 65 9.18 -3.78 -5.03
C TYR A 65 10.07 -2.58 -5.29
N SER A 66 11.36 -2.87 -5.41
CA SER A 66 12.36 -1.93 -5.88
C SER A 66 12.89 -2.36 -7.25
N ALA A 67 12.80 -1.49 -8.25
CA ALA A 67 13.47 -1.73 -9.54
C ALA A 67 14.99 -1.61 -9.42
N ALA A 68 15.50 -0.99 -8.34
CA ALA A 68 16.92 -0.92 -8.05
C ALA A 68 17.49 -2.25 -7.56
N GLY A 69 16.67 -3.26 -7.26
CA GLY A 69 17.09 -4.60 -6.84
C GLY A 69 16.50 -5.05 -5.50
N GLY A 70 17.18 -5.97 -4.81
CA GLY A 70 16.73 -6.49 -3.52
C GLY A 70 16.54 -5.41 -2.46
N LEU A 71 15.62 -5.67 -1.52
CA LEU A 71 15.31 -4.75 -0.43
C LEU A 71 16.32 -4.90 0.71
N PHE A 72 16.78 -3.80 1.27
CA PHE A 72 17.60 -3.80 2.49
C PHE A 72 16.74 -4.05 3.74
N HIS A 73 15.54 -3.48 3.79
CA HIS A 73 14.58 -3.70 4.86
C HIS A 73 13.17 -3.80 4.29
N SER A 74 12.54 -4.96 4.52
CA SER A 74 11.12 -5.16 4.25
C SER A 74 10.31 -4.69 5.45
N CYS A 75 9.18 -4.04 5.21
CA CYS A 75 8.28 -3.58 6.26
C CYS A 75 7.63 -4.72 7.02
N LEU A 76 7.47 -5.90 6.40
CA LEU A 76 6.90 -7.10 7.03
C LEU A 76 7.86 -8.30 6.94
N THR A 77 7.61 -9.31 7.76
CA THR A 77 8.33 -10.59 7.66
C THR A 77 8.09 -11.26 6.31
N ALA A 78 9.11 -11.99 5.81
CA ALA A 78 9.03 -12.77 4.58
C ALA A 78 7.78 -13.69 4.58
N GLY A 79 7.05 -13.72 3.46
CA GLY A 79 5.79 -14.44 3.31
C GLY A 79 4.53 -13.60 3.55
N LEU A 80 4.63 -12.50 4.31
CA LEU A 80 3.55 -11.50 4.45
C LEU A 80 3.65 -10.39 3.40
N ALA A 81 4.87 -10.17 2.89
CA ALA A 81 5.16 -9.33 1.74
C ALA A 81 5.56 -10.16 0.52
N ARG A 82 5.13 -9.72 -0.67
CA ARG A 82 5.52 -10.26 -1.96
C ARG A 82 6.45 -9.28 -2.68
N ALA A 83 7.62 -9.76 -3.09
CA ALA A 83 8.59 -8.98 -3.84
C ALA A 83 8.34 -9.05 -5.36
N THR A 84 7.34 -8.32 -5.87
CA THR A 84 6.97 -8.35 -7.29
C THR A 84 6.53 -6.99 -7.80
N ASN A 85 6.80 -6.70 -9.09
CA ASN A 85 6.49 -5.41 -9.68
C ASN A 85 4.97 -5.17 -9.71
N PRO A 86 4.44 -4.12 -9.06
CA PRO A 86 3.01 -3.85 -9.02
C PRO A 86 2.45 -3.30 -10.34
N LEU A 87 3.27 -3.12 -11.38
CA LEU A 87 2.88 -2.61 -12.71
C LEU A 87 2.07 -1.30 -12.61
N LEU A 88 2.52 -0.38 -11.77
CA LEU A 88 1.87 0.93 -11.58
C LEU A 88 2.18 1.87 -12.74
N GLY A 89 1.16 2.55 -13.25
CA GLY A 89 1.33 3.72 -14.09
C GLY A 89 1.91 4.92 -13.31
N ALA A 90 2.38 5.93 -14.04
CA ALA A 90 2.66 7.24 -13.44
C ALA A 90 1.36 7.87 -12.90
N PRO A 91 1.43 8.79 -11.92
CA PRO A 91 0.26 9.53 -11.46
C PRO A 91 -0.46 10.21 -12.64
N ALA A 92 -1.74 9.86 -12.85
CA ALA A 92 -2.53 10.37 -13.96
C ALA A 92 -4.00 10.59 -13.53
N ALA A 93 -4.77 11.25 -14.40
CA ALA A 93 -6.19 11.54 -14.19
C ALA A 93 -7.07 10.29 -14.43
N ASN A 94 -6.97 9.31 -13.54
CA ASN A 94 -7.72 8.04 -13.63
C ASN A 94 -9.09 8.09 -12.93
N GLY A 95 -9.62 9.30 -12.70
CA GLY A 95 -10.82 9.58 -11.91
C GLY A 95 -10.53 9.99 -10.46
N GLY A 96 -11.55 10.47 -9.75
CA GLY A 96 -11.44 10.96 -8.38
C GLY A 96 -10.86 12.38 -8.27
N PRO A 97 -10.65 12.88 -7.03
CA PRO A 97 -10.22 14.26 -6.79
C PRO A 97 -8.70 14.47 -6.93
N THR A 98 -7.90 13.42 -7.03
CA THR A 98 -6.43 13.48 -7.09
C THR A 98 -5.89 12.64 -8.24
N LEU A 99 -4.69 12.96 -8.74
CA LEU A 99 -3.97 12.04 -9.63
C LEU A 99 -3.69 10.74 -8.88
N THR A 100 -3.84 9.60 -9.56
CA THR A 100 -3.65 8.28 -8.96
C THR A 100 -2.76 7.41 -9.84
N GLN A 101 -2.12 6.41 -9.23
CA GLN A 101 -1.33 5.41 -9.93
C GLN A 101 -2.17 4.16 -10.15
N LEU A 102 -2.76 4.03 -11.33
CA LEU A 102 -3.57 2.87 -11.70
C LEU A 102 -2.65 1.68 -12.01
N PRO A 103 -2.84 0.51 -11.36
CA PRO A 103 -2.13 -0.71 -11.75
C PRO A 103 -2.62 -1.21 -13.12
N ALA A 104 -1.73 -1.82 -13.89
CA ALA A 104 -2.08 -2.46 -15.15
C ALA A 104 -3.09 -3.61 -14.96
N ALA A 105 -3.85 -3.94 -16.01
CA ALA A 105 -4.91 -4.95 -15.97
C ALA A 105 -4.42 -6.35 -15.50
N ASN A 106 -3.18 -6.70 -15.83
CA ASN A 106 -2.50 -7.95 -15.47
C ASN A 106 -1.57 -7.81 -14.25
N SER A 107 -1.73 -6.75 -13.45
CA SER A 107 -0.89 -6.52 -12.27
C SER A 107 -1.01 -7.63 -11.22
N PRO A 108 0.10 -8.01 -10.56
CA PRO A 108 0.08 -9.01 -9.48
C PRO A 108 -0.61 -8.51 -8.20
N VAL A 109 -0.99 -7.23 -8.14
CA VAL A 109 -1.78 -6.67 -7.04
C VAL A 109 -3.23 -7.13 -7.09
N ARG A 110 -3.66 -7.66 -8.24
CA ARG A 110 -5.06 -8.03 -8.50
C ARG A 110 -5.53 -9.12 -7.54
N ASN A 111 -6.69 -8.92 -6.90
CA ASN A 111 -7.34 -9.87 -5.99
C ASN A 111 -6.43 -10.41 -4.88
N LEU A 112 -5.40 -9.66 -4.50
CA LEU A 112 -4.43 -10.06 -3.47
C LEU A 112 -4.89 -9.63 -2.06
N GLY A 113 -5.73 -8.60 -1.98
CA GLY A 113 -6.22 -8.04 -0.74
C GLY A 113 -7.37 -8.85 -0.14
N SER A 114 -7.58 -8.67 1.16
CA SER A 114 -8.71 -9.23 1.89
C SER A 114 -9.17 -8.29 3.00
N ASN A 115 -10.42 -8.44 3.46
CA ASN A 115 -11.04 -7.54 4.45
C ASN A 115 -10.92 -6.06 4.03
N CYS A 116 -11.33 -5.79 2.80
CA CYS A 116 -11.04 -4.57 2.09
C CYS A 116 -11.95 -3.42 2.49
N ARG A 117 -11.44 -2.20 2.31
CA ARG A 117 -12.26 -0.98 2.41
C ARG A 117 -13.31 -1.00 1.30
N THR A 118 -14.47 -0.39 1.53
CA THR A 118 -15.61 -0.39 0.59
C THR A 118 -15.37 0.42 -0.68
N ILE A 119 -14.44 1.38 -0.65
CA ILE A 119 -14.08 2.23 -1.80
C ILE A 119 -12.56 2.39 -1.93
N ASP A 120 -12.11 2.69 -3.14
CA ASP A 120 -10.74 3.09 -3.44
C ASP A 120 -10.54 4.62 -3.36
N GLN A 121 -9.33 5.11 -3.60
CA GLN A 121 -8.98 6.55 -3.52
C GLN A 121 -9.82 7.44 -4.46
N ARG A 122 -10.38 6.86 -5.53
CA ARG A 122 -11.18 7.59 -6.52
C ARG A 122 -12.67 7.61 -6.13
N GLY A 123 -13.06 6.89 -5.08
CA GLY A 123 -14.45 6.65 -4.71
C GLY A 123 -15.08 5.48 -5.45
N VAL A 124 -14.29 4.64 -6.14
CA VAL A 124 -14.79 3.46 -6.84
C VAL A 124 -15.01 2.33 -5.84
N ALA A 125 -16.17 1.68 -5.90
CA ALA A 125 -16.51 0.55 -5.02
C ALA A 125 -15.57 -0.64 -5.21
N ARG A 126 -15.25 -1.31 -4.09
CA ARG A 126 -14.49 -2.56 -4.00
C ARG A 126 -15.37 -3.70 -3.54
N ASP A 127 -14.98 -4.93 -3.88
CA ASP A 127 -15.44 -6.09 -3.13
C ASP A 127 -14.72 -6.10 -1.76
N THR A 128 -15.50 -6.19 -0.68
CA THR A 128 -14.99 -6.14 0.68
C THR A 128 -14.31 -7.44 1.13
N ALA A 129 -14.60 -8.55 0.46
CA ALA A 129 -13.99 -9.85 0.76
C ALA A 129 -12.63 -9.99 0.07
N VAL A 130 -12.54 -9.61 -1.21
CA VAL A 130 -11.34 -9.68 -2.04
C VAL A 130 -11.21 -8.39 -2.84
N CYS A 131 -10.03 -7.78 -2.80
CA CYS A 131 -9.76 -6.56 -3.58
C CYS A 131 -8.34 -6.53 -4.10
N ASP A 132 -8.05 -5.52 -4.90
CA ASP A 132 -6.69 -5.21 -5.28
C ASP A 132 -5.95 -4.49 -4.15
N VAL A 133 -4.69 -4.86 -3.95
CA VAL A 133 -3.85 -4.15 -2.96
C VAL A 133 -3.41 -2.79 -3.51
N GLY A 134 -3.22 -1.84 -2.62
CA GLY A 134 -2.87 -0.46 -2.95
C GLY A 134 -4.08 0.48 -2.96
N ALA A 135 -3.84 1.71 -3.39
CA ALA A 135 -4.81 2.81 -3.33
C ALA A 135 -5.97 2.70 -4.33
N VAL A 136 -5.80 1.93 -5.42
CA VAL A 136 -6.68 1.98 -6.59
C VAL A 136 -7.06 0.56 -7.03
N GLU A 137 -8.35 0.37 -7.31
CA GLU A 137 -8.89 -0.89 -7.86
C GLU A 137 -8.72 -0.98 -9.39
N ILE A 138 -8.39 -2.16 -9.90
CA ILE A 138 -8.30 -2.45 -11.32
C ILE A 138 -9.67 -2.89 -11.83
N LYS A 139 -10.33 -2.02 -12.60
CA LYS A 139 -11.57 -2.33 -13.32
C LYS A 139 -11.31 -2.66 -14.78
#